data_AF-A0A2D4QZ57-F1
#
_entry.id   AF-A0A2D4QZ57-F1
#
_cell.length_a   1.000
_cell.length_b   1.000
_cell.length_c   1.000
_cell.angle_alpha   90.00
_cell.angle_beta   90.00
_cell.angle_gamma   90.00
#
_symmetry.space_group_name_H-M   'P 1'
#
loop_
_entity.id
_entity.type
_entity.pdbx_description
1 polymer ?
#
loop_
_entity_poly.entity_id
_entity_poly.type
_entity_poly.pdbx_seq_one_letter_code
_entity_poly.pdbx_strand_id
1 'polypeptide(L)'
;MRINSIILLIYFLLTGIIFAQNNHLSNQINCDTAHFHFEDYIDSMNYYETQMGAKKNLSTNDERLKLAFYVALNRYPELYHTRITLKHKPISSTMQAQPSPDFLFKRKSKRAYRIFVNNNPNLTGINYEELSFNGLVGWIGHEFAHLIDYNSMNNRALLSFIGGYLFDKRTMRRTERNADRETIKRGLGIQLLDGVAFFEKNNKVSKKYRRRKQKNYLSEAEIIVDIERNCH
;
A
#
# COMPACT_ATOMS: atom_id res chain seq x y z
N MET A 1 -49.52 45.34 10.60
CA MET A 1 -48.53 45.41 9.48
C MET A 1 -47.15 45.17 10.09
N ARG A 2 -46.52 43.99 10.17
CA ARG A 2 -46.45 42.78 9.32
C ARG A 2 -45.87 42.99 7.91
N ILE A 3 -44.75 43.69 7.83
CA ILE A 3 -43.74 43.53 6.77
C ILE A 3 -42.39 43.77 7.48
N ASN A 4 -41.48 42.80 7.46
CA ASN A 4 -40.02 42.88 7.78
C ASN A 4 -39.43 41.59 8.41
N SER A 5 -40.01 40.42 8.16
CA SER A 5 -39.34 39.12 8.48
C SER A 5 -38.98 38.30 7.24
N ILE A 6 -39.24 38.81 6.02
CA ILE A 6 -38.95 38.09 4.77
C ILE A 6 -37.57 38.48 4.20
N ILE A 7 -37.07 39.70 4.47
CA ILE A 7 -35.78 40.17 3.93
C ILE A 7 -34.58 39.53 4.66
N LEU A 8 -34.74 39.16 5.94
CA LEU A 8 -33.65 38.50 6.70
C LEU A 8 -33.50 37.01 6.36
N LEU A 9 -34.56 36.35 5.86
CA LEU A 9 -34.49 34.95 5.40
C LEU A 9 -33.84 34.83 4.02
N ILE A 10 -33.90 35.88 3.19
CA ILE A 10 -33.28 35.88 1.85
C ILE A 10 -31.76 36.07 1.97
N TYR A 11 -31.27 36.80 2.97
CA TYR A 11 -29.83 36.95 3.21
C TYR A 11 -29.17 35.65 3.71
N PHE A 12 -29.92 34.79 4.41
CA PHE A 12 -29.44 33.47 4.84
C PHE A 12 -29.50 32.39 3.73
N LEU A 13 -30.30 32.61 2.68
CA LEU A 13 -30.35 31.72 1.51
C LEU A 13 -29.30 32.08 0.45
N LEU A 14 -28.77 33.30 0.44
CA LEU A 14 -27.74 33.75 -0.51
C LEU A 14 -26.29 33.53 -0.05
N THR A 15 -26.05 33.24 1.23
CA THR A 15 -24.71 32.82 1.73
C THR A 15 -24.54 31.29 1.80
N GLY A 16 -25.55 30.52 1.35
CA GLY A 16 -25.59 29.06 1.44
C GLY A 16 -24.97 28.30 0.27
N ILE A 17 -24.39 28.99 -0.72
CA ILE A 17 -23.71 28.36 -1.86
C ILE A 17 -22.25 28.83 -1.91
N ILE A 18 -21.54 28.67 -0.80
CA ILE A 18 -20.12 28.38 -0.92
C ILE A 18 -20.10 26.94 -1.42
N PHE A 19 -19.95 26.81 -2.74
CA PHE A 19 -19.61 25.56 -3.39
C PHE A 19 -18.60 24.84 -2.51
N ALA A 20 -19.04 23.72 -1.91
CA ALA A 20 -18.13 22.65 -1.62
C ALA A 20 -17.51 22.31 -2.98
N GLN A 21 -16.34 22.88 -3.26
CA GLN A 21 -15.43 22.30 -4.22
C GLN A 21 -15.20 20.90 -3.69
N ASN A 22 -15.97 19.95 -4.22
CA ASN A 22 -15.52 18.58 -4.32
C ASN A 22 -14.16 18.70 -4.99
N ASN A 23 -13.10 18.64 -4.18
CA ASN A 23 -11.81 18.20 -4.64
C ASN A 23 -12.03 16.76 -5.09
N HIS A 24 -12.62 16.62 -6.28
CA HIS A 24 -12.38 15.48 -7.12
C HIS A 24 -10.88 15.60 -7.41
N LEU A 25 -10.07 15.07 -6.48
CA LEU A 25 -8.78 14.53 -6.81
C LEU A 25 -9.09 13.52 -7.91
N SER A 26 -9.11 14.00 -9.16
CA SER A 26 -8.83 13.13 -10.28
C SER A 26 -7.47 12.57 -9.92
N ASN A 27 -7.45 11.34 -9.42
CA ASN A 27 -6.27 10.51 -9.49
C ASN A 27 -6.02 10.37 -10.99
N GLN A 28 -5.36 11.36 -11.59
CA GLN A 28 -4.60 11.12 -12.81
C GLN A 28 -3.58 10.10 -12.36
N ILE A 29 -3.85 8.84 -12.65
CA ILE A 29 -2.93 7.76 -12.41
C ILE A 29 -1.74 8.08 -13.30
N ASN A 30 -0.71 8.69 -12.73
CA ASN A 30 0.54 8.87 -13.43
C ASN A 30 1.16 7.48 -13.49
N CYS A 31 0.90 6.81 -14.60
CA CYS A 31 1.50 5.53 -14.91
C CYS A 31 2.95 5.76 -15.25
N ASP A 32 3.74 5.77 -14.18
CA ASP A 32 5.16 5.68 -14.29
C ASP A 32 5.50 4.30 -14.83
N THR A 33 5.77 4.25 -16.12
CA THR A 33 6.25 3.05 -16.80
C THR A 33 7.76 2.88 -16.65
N ALA A 34 8.44 3.79 -15.94
CA ALA A 34 9.87 3.69 -15.72
C ALA A 34 10.21 2.46 -14.89
N HIS A 35 11.36 1.89 -15.19
CA HIS A 35 12.00 0.91 -14.33
C HIS A 35 12.86 1.67 -13.32
N PHE A 36 12.70 1.36 -12.03
CA PHE A 36 13.46 2.01 -10.98
C PHE A 36 14.78 1.28 -10.74
N HIS A 37 15.90 1.99 -10.89
CA HIS A 37 17.22 1.50 -10.53
C HIS A 37 17.65 2.10 -9.20
N PHE A 38 18.44 1.36 -8.41
CA PHE A 38 18.82 1.81 -7.07
C PHE A 38 19.66 3.09 -7.13
N GLU A 39 20.52 3.16 -8.14
CA GLU A 39 21.46 4.24 -8.43
C GLU A 39 20.75 5.57 -8.69
N ASP A 40 19.54 5.54 -9.27
CA ASP A 40 18.76 6.75 -9.58
C ASP A 40 18.21 7.44 -8.32
N TYR A 41 18.14 6.70 -7.20
CA TYR A 41 17.49 7.18 -5.97
C TYR A 41 18.44 7.30 -4.78
N ILE A 42 19.68 6.84 -4.88
CA ILE A 42 20.58 6.70 -3.72
C ILE A 42 20.79 8.04 -2.99
N ASP A 43 20.87 9.14 -3.73
CA ASP A 43 21.05 10.49 -3.18
C ASP A 43 19.75 11.10 -2.62
N SER A 44 18.61 10.45 -2.83
CA SER A 44 17.29 10.92 -2.39
C SER A 44 16.91 10.48 -0.97
N MET A 45 17.71 9.64 -0.30
CA MET A 45 17.37 9.12 1.03
C MET A 45 17.08 10.22 2.04
N ASN A 46 18.00 11.20 2.17
CA ASN A 46 17.85 12.28 3.14
C ASN A 46 16.61 13.15 2.85
N TYR A 47 16.29 13.35 1.57
CA TYR A 47 15.06 14.02 1.16
C TYR A 47 13.82 13.27 1.67
N TYR A 48 13.73 11.96 1.42
CA TYR A 48 12.60 11.17 1.89
C TYR A 48 12.49 11.10 3.41
N GLU A 49 13.59 10.91 4.11
CA GLU A 49 13.58 10.88 5.58
C GLU A 49 13.07 12.19 6.17
N THR A 50 13.50 13.32 5.61
CA THR A 50 13.04 14.65 6.02
C THR A 50 11.54 14.84 5.76
N GLN A 51 11.04 14.46 4.59
CA GLN A 51 9.64 14.70 4.22
C GLN A 51 8.65 13.75 4.91
N MET A 52 9.05 12.49 5.13
CA MET A 52 8.11 11.41 5.44
C MET A 52 8.60 10.41 6.50
N GLY A 53 9.82 10.58 7.02
CA GLY A 53 10.44 9.72 8.03
C GLY A 53 9.97 9.95 9.47
N ALA A 54 9.39 11.12 9.79
CA ALA A 54 9.08 11.52 11.18
C ALA A 54 8.20 10.52 11.99
N LYS A 55 7.40 9.69 11.32
CA LYS A 55 6.55 8.65 11.94
C LYS A 55 6.91 7.22 11.52
N LYS A 56 8.09 7.04 10.94
CA LYS A 56 8.57 5.76 10.44
C LYS A 56 9.64 5.24 11.37
N ASN A 57 9.60 3.94 11.64
CA ASN A 57 10.65 3.25 12.35
C ASN A 57 11.10 2.08 11.47
N LEU A 58 12.24 2.22 10.82
CA LEU A 58 12.80 1.21 9.93
C LEU A 58 13.93 0.48 10.68
N SER A 59 13.59 -0.63 11.33
CA SER A 59 14.53 -1.44 12.12
C SER A 59 15.35 -2.38 11.22
N THR A 60 16.21 -1.80 10.38
CA THR A 60 17.16 -2.48 9.49
C THR A 60 18.34 -1.57 9.18
N ASN A 61 19.49 -2.15 8.83
CA ASN A 61 20.67 -1.42 8.33
C ASN A 61 20.80 -1.53 6.80
N ASP A 62 19.88 -2.23 6.12
CA ASP A 62 19.87 -2.32 4.67
C ASP A 62 19.31 -1.02 4.06
N GLU A 63 20.21 -0.20 3.53
CA GLU A 63 19.88 1.06 2.85
C GLU A 63 19.05 0.85 1.58
N ARG A 64 19.22 -0.27 0.87
CA ARG A 64 18.41 -0.61 -0.31
C ARG A 64 16.95 -0.84 0.08
N LEU A 65 16.74 -1.55 1.19
CA LEU A 65 15.40 -1.78 1.74
C LEU A 65 14.75 -0.49 2.26
N LYS A 66 15.51 0.34 2.98
CA LYS A 66 15.01 1.66 3.44
C LYS A 66 14.63 2.55 2.26
N LEU A 67 15.47 2.60 1.23
CA LEU A 67 15.24 3.45 0.07
C LEU A 67 14.02 2.95 -0.69
N ALA A 68 13.92 1.64 -0.95
CA ALA A 68 12.76 1.06 -1.61
C ALA A 68 11.46 1.32 -0.82
N PHE A 69 11.52 1.28 0.51
CA PHE A 69 10.40 1.66 1.38
C PHE A 69 9.95 3.09 1.15
N TYR A 70 10.88 4.04 1.09
CA TYR A 70 10.55 5.44 0.87
C TYR A 70 10.10 5.72 -0.56
N VAL A 71 10.76 5.17 -1.58
CA VAL A 71 10.33 5.31 -2.97
C VAL A 71 8.91 4.79 -3.17
N ALA A 72 8.58 3.62 -2.61
CA ALA A 72 7.21 3.10 -2.60
C ALA A 72 6.27 4.04 -1.83
N LEU A 73 6.66 4.50 -0.64
CA LEU A 73 5.82 5.34 0.22
C LEU A 73 5.48 6.67 -0.44
N ASN A 74 6.35 7.21 -1.30
CA ASN A 74 6.11 8.43 -2.06
C ASN A 74 4.87 8.34 -2.97
N ARG A 75 4.40 7.11 -3.28
CA ARG A 75 3.16 6.84 -4.02
C ARG A 75 1.91 6.70 -3.13
N TYR A 76 2.08 6.80 -1.81
CA TYR A 76 1.03 6.69 -0.79
C TYR A 76 1.06 7.88 0.17
N PRO A 77 0.76 9.11 -0.30
CA PRO A 77 0.80 10.32 0.53
C PRO A 77 -0.08 10.24 1.78
N GLU A 78 -1.16 9.45 1.75
CA GLU A 78 -2.06 9.21 2.89
C GLU A 78 -1.36 8.50 4.07
N LEU A 79 -0.21 7.88 3.81
CA LEU A 79 0.59 7.17 4.81
C LEU A 79 1.74 8.03 5.38
N TYR A 80 1.97 9.26 4.89
CA TYR A 80 3.07 10.12 5.37
C TYR A 80 2.97 10.40 6.87
N HIS A 81 1.77 10.67 7.37
CA HIS A 81 1.53 10.92 8.79
C HIS A 81 1.07 9.69 9.59
N THR A 82 1.17 8.50 8.99
CA THR A 82 0.83 7.23 9.61
C THR A 82 2.06 6.61 10.27
N ARG A 83 1.87 6.04 11.47
CA ARG A 83 2.94 5.33 12.19
C ARG A 83 3.16 3.95 11.58
N ILE A 84 4.32 3.72 10.99
CA ILE A 84 4.66 2.47 10.31
C ILE A 84 6.01 1.99 10.83
N THR A 85 6.08 0.73 11.24
CA THR A 85 7.33 0.06 11.60
C THR A 85 7.69 -0.98 10.56
N LEU A 86 8.84 -0.85 9.91
CA LEU A 86 9.44 -1.90 9.08
C LEU A 86 10.44 -2.67 9.93
N LYS A 87 10.35 -4.00 9.99
CA LYS A 87 11.33 -4.81 10.72
C LYS A 87 11.43 -6.23 10.21
N HIS A 88 12.59 -6.86 10.42
CA HIS A 88 12.76 -8.27 10.14
C HIS A 88 12.01 -9.15 11.15
N LYS A 89 11.40 -10.24 10.67
CA LYS A 89 10.72 -11.25 11.49
C LYS A 89 10.64 -12.57 10.73
N PRO A 90 10.86 -13.73 11.36
CA PRO A 90 10.66 -15.01 10.71
C PRO A 90 9.17 -15.21 10.45
N ILE A 91 8.80 -15.23 9.17
CA ILE A 91 7.42 -15.42 8.69
C ILE A 91 7.41 -16.45 7.54
N SER A 92 6.23 -16.82 7.05
CA SER A 92 6.09 -17.82 5.97
C SER A 92 6.04 -17.23 4.57
N SER A 93 5.76 -15.92 4.45
CA SER A 93 5.78 -15.14 3.21
C SER A 93 7.09 -14.35 3.06
N THR A 94 7.29 -13.66 1.94
CA THR A 94 8.42 -12.74 1.75
C THR A 94 8.29 -11.47 2.59
N MET A 95 7.10 -10.87 2.57
CA MET A 95 6.74 -9.69 3.36
C MET A 95 5.31 -9.84 3.88
N GLN A 96 4.94 -9.07 4.91
CA GLN A 96 3.57 -9.03 5.44
C GLN A 96 3.29 -7.73 6.20
N ALA A 97 2.22 -7.03 5.82
CA ALA A 97 1.63 -5.91 6.55
C ALA A 97 0.58 -6.36 7.57
N GLN A 98 0.49 -5.64 8.70
CA GLN A 98 -0.58 -5.80 9.68
C GLN A 98 -0.73 -4.57 10.60
N PRO A 99 -1.92 -4.35 11.19
CA PRO A 99 -2.06 -3.39 12.29
C PRO A 99 -1.24 -3.82 13.52
N SER A 100 -0.89 -2.84 14.36
CA SER A 100 -0.30 -3.13 15.68
C SER A 100 -1.34 -3.81 16.59
N PRO A 101 -0.94 -4.71 17.50
CA PRO A 101 -1.86 -5.49 18.33
C PRO A 101 -2.82 -4.65 19.18
N ASP A 102 -2.44 -3.42 19.53
CA ASP A 102 -3.24 -2.50 20.32
C ASP A 102 -4.31 -1.74 19.50
N PHE A 103 -4.53 -2.08 18.23
CA PHE A 103 -5.41 -1.32 17.33
C PHE A 103 -6.85 -1.17 17.83
N LEU A 104 -7.38 -2.15 18.57
CA LEU A 104 -8.73 -2.10 19.14
C LEU A 104 -8.88 -1.03 20.24
N PHE A 105 -7.78 -0.66 20.89
CA PHE A 105 -7.74 0.36 21.95
C PHE A 105 -7.35 1.75 21.44
N LYS A 106 -7.11 1.89 20.13
CA LYS A 106 -6.76 3.17 19.50
C LYS A 106 -7.87 3.63 18.57
N ARG A 107 -8.10 4.95 18.54
CA ARG A 107 -8.89 5.57 17.47
C ARG A 107 -8.15 5.38 16.13
N LYS A 108 -8.89 5.32 15.02
CA LYS A 108 -8.36 5.15 13.65
C LYS A 108 -7.13 6.03 13.38
N SER A 109 -7.23 7.33 13.64
CA SER A 109 -6.13 8.31 13.43
C SER A 109 -4.89 8.11 14.31
N LYS A 110 -4.99 7.30 15.38
CA LYS A 110 -3.88 7.00 16.30
C LYS A 110 -3.36 5.58 16.14
N ARG A 111 -3.82 4.78 15.17
CA ARG A 111 -3.30 3.43 14.97
C ARG A 111 -1.87 3.48 14.43
N ALA A 112 -1.17 2.36 14.60
CA ALA A 112 0.15 2.12 14.04
C ALA A 112 0.14 0.78 13.32
N TYR A 113 1.01 0.65 12.34
CA TYR A 113 1.10 -0.52 11.46
C TYR A 113 2.51 -1.08 11.44
N ARG A 114 2.63 -2.34 11.05
CA ARG A 114 3.90 -3.06 10.95
C ARG A 114 3.98 -3.73 9.59
N ILE A 115 5.15 -3.63 8.97
CA ILE A 115 5.54 -4.40 7.81
C ILE A 115 6.68 -5.31 8.26
N PHE A 116 6.47 -6.61 8.14
CA PHE A 116 7.47 -7.62 8.44
C PHE A 116 8.18 -8.05 7.17
N VAL A 117 9.50 -7.98 7.18
CA VAL A 117 10.36 -8.52 6.12
C VAL A 117 10.91 -9.85 6.61
N ASN A 118 10.77 -10.90 5.79
CA ASN A 118 11.19 -12.23 6.23
C ASN A 118 12.71 -12.32 6.36
N ASN A 119 13.19 -12.88 7.46
CA ASN A 119 14.59 -13.24 7.68
C ASN A 119 14.76 -14.73 8.06
N ASN A 120 13.75 -15.55 7.78
CA ASN A 120 13.81 -16.99 7.99
C ASN A 120 14.74 -17.63 6.94
N PRO A 121 15.81 -18.34 7.33
CA PRO A 121 16.71 -19.01 6.38
C PRO A 121 16.00 -20.11 5.57
N ASN A 122 14.91 -20.67 6.09
CA ASN A 122 14.11 -21.73 5.45
C ASN A 122 12.84 -21.16 4.78
N LEU A 123 12.91 -19.94 4.25
CA LEU A 123 11.76 -19.29 3.63
C LEU A 123 11.20 -20.11 2.45
N THR A 124 9.87 -20.14 2.32
CA THR A 124 9.19 -20.87 1.23
C THR A 124 8.88 -20.00 0.00
N GLY A 125 8.99 -18.69 0.17
CA GLY A 125 8.79 -17.66 -0.86
C GLY A 125 10.13 -17.21 -1.46
N ILE A 126 10.33 -15.90 -1.55
CA ILE A 126 11.55 -15.27 -2.05
C ILE A 126 12.22 -14.47 -0.94
N ASN A 127 13.55 -14.47 -0.88
CA ASN A 127 14.29 -13.51 -0.06
C ASN A 127 14.18 -12.14 -0.75
N TYR A 128 13.75 -11.10 -0.03
CA TYR A 128 13.60 -9.76 -0.58
C TYR A 128 14.91 -9.22 -1.20
N GLU A 129 16.07 -9.70 -0.71
CA GLU A 129 17.40 -9.39 -1.26
C GLU A 129 17.57 -9.85 -2.71
N GLU A 130 16.84 -10.88 -3.14
CA GLU A 130 16.89 -11.39 -4.52
C GLU A 130 16.03 -10.58 -5.51
N LEU A 131 15.11 -9.73 -5.01
CA LEU A 131 14.33 -8.86 -5.88
C LEU A 131 15.22 -7.76 -6.45
N SER A 132 14.99 -7.35 -7.70
CA SER A 132 15.50 -6.08 -8.23
C SER A 132 15.02 -4.91 -7.36
N PHE A 133 15.68 -3.75 -7.43
CA PHE A 133 15.20 -2.56 -6.72
C PHE A 133 13.77 -2.20 -7.15
N ASN A 134 13.51 -2.20 -8.46
CA ASN A 134 12.20 -2.04 -9.07
C ASN A 134 11.15 -3.02 -8.47
N GLY A 135 11.44 -4.32 -8.46
CA GLY A 135 10.56 -5.35 -7.90
C GLY A 135 10.35 -5.20 -6.39
N LEU A 136 11.39 -4.79 -5.64
CA LEU A 136 11.30 -4.55 -4.20
C LEU A 136 10.38 -3.36 -3.88
N VAL A 137 10.48 -2.26 -4.65
CA VAL A 137 9.56 -1.12 -4.54
C VAL A 137 8.11 -1.56 -4.77
N GLY A 138 7.86 -2.37 -5.80
CA GLY A 138 6.53 -2.90 -6.10
C GLY A 138 5.99 -3.81 -5.00
N TRP A 139 6.84 -4.68 -4.45
CA TRP A 139 6.49 -5.57 -3.34
C TRP A 139 6.13 -4.80 -2.07
N ILE A 140 6.85 -3.72 -1.76
CA ILE A 140 6.51 -2.84 -0.63
C ILE A 140 5.24 -2.02 -0.92
N GLY A 141 5.05 -1.57 -2.15
CA GLY A 141 3.81 -0.92 -2.60
C GLY A 141 2.58 -1.77 -2.31
N HIS A 142 2.65 -3.08 -2.62
CA HIS A 142 1.60 -4.04 -2.25
C HIS A 142 1.31 -4.05 -0.74
N GLU A 143 2.34 -4.04 0.11
CA GLU A 143 2.15 -3.98 1.56
C GLU A 143 1.53 -2.63 2.01
N PHE A 144 1.85 -1.52 1.34
CA PHE A 144 1.19 -0.23 1.60
C PHE A 144 -0.27 -0.21 1.18
N ALA A 145 -0.65 -0.90 0.10
CA ALA A 145 -2.05 -1.04 -0.27
C ALA A 145 -2.88 -1.70 0.84
N HIS A 146 -2.33 -2.72 1.52
CA HIS A 146 -2.97 -3.27 2.72
C HIS A 146 -3.10 -2.23 3.85
N LEU A 147 -2.10 -1.37 4.04
CA LEU A 147 -2.18 -0.32 5.06
C LEU A 147 -3.26 0.72 4.73
N ILE A 148 -3.48 1.05 3.45
CA ILE A 148 -4.59 1.91 3.01
C ILE A 148 -5.93 1.29 3.41
N ASP A 149 -6.14 0.01 3.11
CA ASP A 149 -7.35 -0.72 3.52
C ASP A 149 -7.55 -0.64 5.03
N TYR A 150 -6.52 -0.96 5.82
CA TYR A 150 -6.64 -0.94 7.28
C TYR A 150 -6.88 0.45 7.84
N ASN A 151 -6.29 1.48 7.23
CA ASN A 151 -6.45 2.87 7.63
C ASN A 151 -7.86 3.37 7.27
N SER A 152 -8.50 2.85 6.22
CA SER A 152 -9.86 3.23 5.86
C SER A 152 -10.91 2.76 6.89
N MET A 153 -10.66 1.66 7.61
CA MET A 153 -11.67 0.97 8.44
C MET A 153 -11.75 1.44 9.91
N ASN A 154 -12.97 1.46 10.47
CA ASN A 154 -13.16 1.57 11.93
C ASN A 154 -12.81 0.25 12.65
N ASN A 155 -12.79 0.22 14.00
CA ASN A 155 -12.30 -0.96 14.75
C ASN A 155 -13.12 -2.24 14.45
N ARG A 156 -14.45 -2.12 14.36
CA ARG A 156 -15.35 -3.24 14.08
C ARG A 156 -15.15 -3.78 12.66
N ALA A 157 -15.07 -2.87 11.69
CA ALA A 157 -14.80 -3.22 10.30
C ALA A 157 -13.44 -3.89 10.13
N LEU A 158 -12.39 -3.36 10.76
CA LEU A 158 -11.04 -3.94 10.70
C LEU A 158 -10.99 -5.33 11.36
N LEU A 159 -11.67 -5.51 12.49
CA LEU A 159 -11.74 -6.82 13.15
C LEU A 159 -12.48 -7.85 12.26
N SER A 160 -13.61 -7.46 11.68
CA SER A 160 -14.36 -8.30 10.74
C SER A 160 -13.53 -8.63 9.49
N PHE A 161 -12.79 -7.65 8.97
CA PHE A 161 -11.88 -7.84 7.84
C PHE A 161 -10.78 -8.85 8.16
N ILE A 162 -10.09 -8.71 9.30
CA ILE A 162 -9.02 -9.64 9.72
C ILE A 162 -9.59 -11.06 9.87
N GLY A 163 -10.76 -11.19 10.49
CA GLY A 163 -11.45 -12.48 10.60
C GLY A 163 -11.76 -13.09 9.23
N GLY A 164 -12.36 -12.31 8.34
CA GLY A 164 -12.66 -12.76 6.97
C GLY A 164 -11.40 -13.16 6.20
N TYR A 165 -10.32 -12.38 6.31
CA TYR A 165 -9.05 -12.68 5.66
C TYR A 165 -8.44 -14.01 6.15
N LEU A 166 -8.53 -14.30 7.45
CA LEU A 166 -7.97 -15.53 8.03
C LEU A 166 -8.81 -16.78 7.74
N PHE A 167 -10.13 -16.65 7.75
CA PHE A 167 -11.03 -17.81 7.74
C PHE A 167 -11.78 -18.03 6.41
N ASP A 168 -11.92 -17.01 5.56
CA ASP A 168 -12.59 -17.11 4.26
C ASP A 168 -11.59 -16.94 3.09
N LYS A 169 -11.38 -18.04 2.36
CA LYS A 169 -10.50 -18.10 1.17
C LYS A 169 -10.93 -17.13 0.08
N ARG A 170 -12.24 -16.83 -0.06
CA ARG A 170 -12.73 -15.87 -1.06
C ARG A 170 -12.38 -14.45 -0.65
N THR A 171 -12.60 -14.10 0.62
CA THR A 171 -12.20 -12.80 1.17
C THR A 171 -10.69 -12.60 1.07
N MET A 172 -9.87 -13.58 1.47
CA MET A 172 -8.42 -13.51 1.31
C MET A 172 -8.02 -13.26 -0.15
N ARG A 173 -8.53 -14.05 -1.11
CA ARG A 173 -8.24 -13.85 -2.55
C ARG A 173 -8.66 -12.46 -3.04
N ARG A 174 -9.81 -11.96 -2.60
CA ARG A 174 -10.27 -10.61 -2.96
C ARG A 174 -9.33 -9.55 -2.40
N THR A 175 -8.91 -9.69 -1.14
CA THR A 175 -7.98 -8.76 -0.47
C THR A 175 -6.65 -8.68 -1.21
N GLU A 176 -6.00 -9.81 -1.50
CA GLU A 176 -4.71 -9.84 -2.20
C GLU A 176 -4.80 -9.21 -3.60
N ARG A 177 -5.85 -9.56 -4.37
CA ARG A 177 -6.05 -8.98 -5.70
C ARG A 177 -6.40 -7.50 -5.66
N ASN A 178 -7.06 -7.04 -4.60
CA ASN A 178 -7.32 -5.61 -4.42
C ASN A 178 -6.03 -4.85 -4.08
N ALA A 179 -5.14 -5.45 -3.29
CA ALA A 179 -3.84 -4.86 -3.00
C ALA A 179 -2.96 -4.74 -4.26
N ASP A 180 -2.95 -5.77 -5.12
CA ASP A 180 -2.27 -5.70 -6.42
C ASP A 180 -2.82 -4.55 -7.28
N ARG A 181 -4.15 -4.42 -7.38
CA ARG A 181 -4.79 -3.34 -8.15
C ARG A 181 -4.54 -1.95 -7.57
N GLU A 182 -4.60 -1.82 -6.26
CA GLU A 182 -4.30 -0.54 -5.61
C GLU A 182 -2.85 -0.14 -5.86
N THR A 183 -1.92 -1.09 -5.83
CA THR A 183 -0.50 -0.86 -6.20
C THR A 183 -0.36 -0.37 -7.63
N ILE A 184 -1.06 -0.99 -8.58
CA ILE A 184 -1.10 -0.53 -9.99
C ILE A 184 -1.66 0.89 -10.07
N LYS A 185 -2.77 1.19 -9.37
CA LYS A 185 -3.38 2.53 -9.33
C LYS A 185 -2.48 3.61 -8.71
N ARG A 186 -1.50 3.23 -7.88
CA ARG A 186 -0.49 4.16 -7.36
C ARG A 186 0.67 4.42 -8.34
N GLY A 187 0.59 3.87 -9.55
CA GLY A 187 1.63 3.96 -10.56
C GLY A 187 2.84 3.08 -10.24
N LEU A 188 2.64 1.98 -9.50
CA LEU A 188 3.67 0.97 -9.21
C LEU A 188 3.42 -0.34 -9.97
N GLY A 189 2.73 -0.26 -11.10
CA GLY A 189 2.33 -1.45 -11.88
C GLY A 189 3.51 -2.19 -12.48
N ILE A 190 4.44 -1.48 -13.12
CA ILE A 190 5.66 -2.08 -13.71
C ILE A 190 6.57 -2.68 -12.63
N GLN A 191 6.66 -2.02 -11.48
CA GLN A 191 7.40 -2.50 -10.31
C GLN A 191 6.79 -3.80 -9.75
N LEU A 192 5.46 -3.84 -9.62
CA LEU A 192 4.74 -5.04 -9.18
C LEU A 192 4.93 -6.18 -10.18
N LEU A 193 4.79 -5.90 -11.49
CA LEU A 193 4.96 -6.88 -12.56
C LEU A 193 6.36 -7.51 -12.54
N ASP A 194 7.41 -6.71 -12.39
CA ASP A 194 8.80 -7.17 -12.32
C ASP A 194 9.02 -8.15 -11.15
N GLY A 195 8.52 -7.78 -9.96
CA GLY A 195 8.55 -8.66 -8.80
C GLY A 195 7.79 -9.98 -9.02
N VAL A 196 6.59 -9.90 -9.61
CA VAL A 196 5.75 -11.09 -9.89
C VAL A 196 6.39 -11.99 -10.95
N ALA A 197 6.94 -11.42 -12.01
CA ALA A 197 7.63 -12.17 -13.07
C ALA A 197 8.89 -12.86 -12.53
N PHE A 198 9.67 -12.17 -11.69
CA PHE A 198 10.78 -12.79 -10.95
C PHE A 198 10.28 -13.93 -10.07
N PHE A 199 9.17 -13.70 -9.36
CA PHE A 199 8.58 -14.72 -8.50
C PHE A 199 8.15 -15.97 -9.26
N GLU A 200 7.50 -15.80 -10.39
CA GLU A 200 7.00 -16.91 -11.21
C GLU A 200 8.14 -17.76 -11.79
N LYS A 201 9.30 -17.16 -12.08
CA LYS A 201 10.46 -17.85 -12.67
C LYS A 201 11.45 -18.41 -11.63
N ASN A 202 11.42 -17.94 -10.38
CA ASN A 202 12.41 -18.33 -9.37
C ASN A 202 12.24 -19.77 -8.88
N ASN A 203 13.23 -20.65 -9.14
CA ASN A 203 13.20 -22.07 -8.81
C ASN A 203 13.29 -22.39 -7.29
N LYS A 204 13.71 -21.43 -6.46
CA LYS A 204 13.80 -21.59 -4.99
C LYS A 204 12.43 -21.51 -4.31
N VAL A 205 11.44 -20.89 -4.97
CA VAL A 205 10.08 -20.82 -4.45
C VAL A 205 9.45 -22.21 -4.43
N SER A 206 8.95 -22.61 -3.27
CA SER A 206 8.30 -23.92 -3.13
C SER A 206 7.07 -24.04 -4.03
N LYS A 207 6.87 -25.20 -4.66
CA LYS A 207 5.72 -25.47 -5.53
C LYS A 207 4.37 -25.19 -4.84
N LYS A 208 4.27 -25.51 -3.54
CA LYS A 208 3.07 -25.24 -2.72
C LYS A 208 2.82 -23.74 -2.56
N TYR A 209 3.86 -22.95 -2.27
CA TYR A 209 3.74 -21.50 -2.12
C TYR A 209 3.38 -20.83 -3.46
N ARG A 210 4.04 -21.24 -4.56
CA ARG A 210 3.70 -20.79 -5.93
C ARG A 210 2.23 -20.99 -6.27
N ARG A 211 1.72 -22.23 -6.14
CA ARG A 211 0.31 -22.54 -6.40
C ARG A 211 -0.65 -21.70 -5.55
N ARG A 212 -0.28 -21.40 -4.30
CA ARG A 212 -1.06 -20.53 -3.43
C ARG A 212 -1.06 -19.08 -3.93
N LYS A 213 0.07 -18.54 -4.37
CA LYS A 213 0.16 -17.18 -4.94
C LYS A 213 -0.66 -17.09 -6.24
N GLN A 214 -0.44 -18.01 -7.19
CA GLN A 214 -1.19 -18.07 -8.46
C GLN A 214 -2.71 -18.13 -8.27
N LYS A 215 -3.20 -18.81 -7.21
CA LYS A 215 -4.64 -18.88 -6.92
C LYS A 215 -5.21 -17.56 -6.41
N ASN A 216 -4.43 -16.79 -5.65
CA ASN A 216 -4.96 -15.73 -4.80
C ASN A 216 -4.60 -14.31 -5.25
N TYR A 217 -3.63 -14.14 -6.15
CA TYR A 217 -3.11 -12.84 -6.59
C TYR A 217 -3.49 -12.60 -8.06
N LEU A 218 -3.17 -11.42 -8.60
CA LEU A 218 -3.19 -11.21 -10.05
C LEU A 218 -2.05 -12.00 -10.71
N SER A 219 -2.31 -12.57 -11.88
CA SER A 219 -1.26 -13.11 -12.77
C SER A 219 -0.54 -11.99 -13.53
N GLU A 220 0.63 -12.27 -14.11
CA GLU A 220 1.37 -11.32 -14.96
C GLU A 220 0.46 -10.72 -16.06
N ALA A 221 -0.31 -11.56 -16.75
CA ALA A 221 -1.24 -11.11 -17.80
C ALA A 221 -2.36 -10.20 -17.25
N GLU A 222 -2.91 -10.51 -16.07
CA GLU A 222 -3.91 -9.65 -15.43
C GLU A 222 -3.32 -8.32 -14.98
N ILE A 223 -2.07 -8.31 -14.51
CA ILE A 223 -1.35 -7.08 -14.14
C ILE A 223 -1.13 -6.23 -15.38
N ILE A 224 -0.65 -6.79 -16.49
CA ILE A 224 -0.45 -6.07 -17.77
C ILE A 224 -1.76 -5.43 -18.23
N VAL A 225 -2.86 -6.20 -18.24
CA VAL A 225 -4.18 -5.70 -18.63
C VAL A 225 -4.66 -4.59 -17.67
N ASP A 226 -4.46 -4.74 -16.37
CA ASP A 226 -4.85 -3.71 -15.40
C ASP A 226 -3.94 -2.46 -15.51
N ILE A 227 -2.66 -2.59 -15.89
CA ILE A 227 -1.80 -1.44 -16.23
C ILE A 227 -2.38 -0.73 -17.44
N GLU A 228 -2.58 -1.42 -18.56
CA GLU A 228 -3.11 -0.82 -19.80
C GLU A 228 -4.43 -0.09 -19.56
N ARG A 229 -5.34 -0.65 -18.75
CA ARG A 229 -6.63 -0.01 -18.42
C ARG A 229 -6.53 1.25 -17.57
N ASN A 230 -5.53 1.34 -16.70
CA ASN A 230 -5.39 2.47 -15.77
C ASN A 230 -4.40 3.52 -16.28
N CYS A 231 -3.66 3.22 -17.35
CA CYS A 231 -2.54 3.99 -17.87
C CYS A 231 -2.75 4.58 -19.27
N HIS A 232 -3.92 4.35 -19.87
CA HIS A 232 -4.31 4.84 -21.19
C HIS A 232 -5.71 5.47 -21.16
#